data_AF-A0A6M3IJR3-F1
#
_entry.id   AF-A0A6M3IJR3-F1
#
_cell.length_a   1.000
_cell.length_b   1.000
_cell.length_c   1.000
_cell.angle_alpha   90.00
_cell.angle_beta   90.00
_cell.angle_gamma   90.00
#
_symmetry.space_group_name_H-M   'P 1'
#
loop_
_entity.id
_entity.type
_entity.pdbx_description
1 polymer ?
#
loop_
_entity_poly.entity_id
_entity_poly.type
_entity_poly.pdbx_seq_one_letter_code
_entity_poly.pdbx_strand_id
1 'polypeptide(L)'
;MFDFFDIENSRDYEERKVANTVLKDGSCIDTCAVTDTDANYETGIQSPFYNNNSWVIVEEYDTLEEAKIGHKKWCDAMAKKPKQLVDVSRSTAAQLCKDDTLIFKRKDLK
;
A
#
# COMPACT_ATOMS: atom_id res chain seq x y z
N MET A 1 -1.01 -1.18 13.47
CA MET A 1 -2.32 -0.86 14.07
C MET A 1 -3.09 -0.08 13.03
N PHE A 2 -4.06 -0.74 12.40
CA PHE A 2 -4.97 -0.19 11.40
C PHE A 2 -6.30 0.15 12.10
N ASP A 3 -6.29 1.19 12.91
CA ASP A 3 -7.40 1.45 13.82
C ASP A 3 -8.47 2.39 13.24
N PHE A 4 -9.20 1.94 12.22
CA PHE A 4 -10.52 2.57 11.98
C PHE A 4 -11.59 1.71 11.26
N PHE A 5 -11.31 0.46 10.86
CA PHE A 5 -12.27 -0.36 10.10
C PHE A 5 -12.48 -1.79 10.63
N ASP A 6 -11.81 -2.20 11.71
CA ASP A 6 -11.42 -3.60 11.90
C ASP A 6 -12.45 -4.56 12.54
N ILE A 7 -13.67 -4.13 12.90
CA ILE A 7 -14.63 -5.01 13.61
C ILE A 7 -15.82 -5.46 12.75
N GLU A 8 -16.20 -4.72 11.70
CA GLU A 8 -17.22 -5.17 10.73
C GLU A 8 -16.64 -5.61 9.37
N ASN A 9 -15.40 -5.21 9.02
CA ASN A 9 -14.74 -5.57 7.74
C ASN A 9 -13.83 -6.80 7.81
N SER A 10 -13.68 -7.46 8.96
CA SER A 10 -12.70 -8.55 9.12
C SER A 10 -13.05 -9.80 8.29
N ARG A 11 -14.32 -9.98 7.90
CA ARG A 11 -14.75 -11.02 6.95
C ARG A 11 -14.46 -10.63 5.49
N ASP A 12 -14.74 -9.37 5.12
CA ASP A 12 -14.48 -8.84 3.78
C ASP A 12 -12.97 -8.71 3.47
N TYR A 13 -12.12 -8.49 4.48
CA TYR A 13 -10.68 -8.40 4.29
C TYR A 13 -10.06 -9.75 3.91
N GLU A 14 -10.37 -10.83 4.62
CA GLU A 14 -9.80 -12.15 4.31
C GLU A 14 -10.25 -12.66 2.93
N GLU A 15 -11.44 -12.28 2.47
CA GLU A 15 -11.94 -12.61 1.12
C GLU A 15 -11.26 -11.78 0.01
N ARG A 16 -10.83 -10.55 0.32
CA ARG A 16 -10.14 -9.65 -0.62
C ARG A 16 -8.63 -9.75 -0.58
N LYS A 17 -8.06 -10.39 0.43
CA LYS A 17 -6.61 -10.48 0.63
C LYS A 17 -5.97 -11.34 -0.45
N VAL A 18 -5.06 -10.74 -1.21
CA VAL A 18 -4.27 -11.45 -2.22
C VAL A 18 -2.96 -11.92 -1.60
N ALA A 19 -2.23 -11.02 -0.94
CA ALA A 19 -0.95 -11.33 -0.32
C ALA A 19 -0.58 -10.29 0.75
N ASN A 20 0.06 -10.74 1.83
CA ASN A 20 0.58 -9.88 2.89
C ASN A 20 2.00 -10.32 3.26
N THR A 21 2.94 -9.38 3.28
CA THR A 21 4.34 -9.63 3.64
C THR A 21 4.82 -8.58 4.63
N VAL A 22 5.29 -9.03 5.79
CA VAL A 22 5.92 -8.16 6.80
C VAL A 22 7.42 -8.39 6.81
N LEU A 23 8.19 -7.31 6.59
CA LEU A 23 9.65 -7.32 6.62
C LEU A 23 10.17 -7.16 8.05
N LYS A 24 11.42 -7.61 8.27
CA LYS A 24 12.09 -7.53 9.60
C LYS A 24 12.25 -6.12 10.14
N ASP A 25 12.20 -5.11 9.27
CA ASP A 25 12.35 -3.71 9.63
C ASP A 25 11.02 -3.03 10.00
N GLY A 26 9.94 -3.82 10.10
CA GLY A 26 8.60 -3.34 10.46
C GLY A 26 7.80 -2.81 9.28
N SER A 27 8.32 -2.90 8.04
CA SER A 27 7.54 -2.54 6.85
C SER A 27 6.54 -3.66 6.51
N CYS A 28 5.30 -3.28 6.26
CA CYS A 28 4.22 -4.16 5.82
C CYS A 28 3.88 -3.84 4.35
N ILE A 29 3.87 -4.86 3.50
CA ILE A 29 3.41 -4.80 2.12
C ILE A 29 2.13 -5.62 2.07
N ASP A 30 1.03 -4.99 1.72
CA ASP A 30 -0.27 -5.63 1.60
C ASP A 30 -0.82 -5.48 0.19
N THR A 31 -1.47 -6.51 -0.32
CA THR A 31 -2.12 -6.48 -1.62
C THR A 31 -3.48 -7.12 -1.51
N CYS A 32 -4.50 -6.36 -1.87
CA CYS A 32 -5.90 -6.76 -1.73
C CYS A 32 -6.72 -6.33 -2.94
N ALA A 33 -7.87 -6.96 -3.11
CA ALA A 33 -8.89 -6.55 -4.05
C ALA A 33 -9.62 -5.30 -3.54
N VAL A 34 -9.89 -4.36 -4.43
CA VAL A 34 -10.62 -3.12 -4.14
C VAL A 34 -11.85 -3.04 -5.04
N THR A 35 -12.92 -2.46 -4.50
CA THR A 35 -14.21 -2.34 -5.19
C THR A 35 -14.58 -0.89 -5.51
N ASP A 36 -13.83 0.06 -4.96
CA ASP A 36 -14.19 1.49 -4.94
C ASP A 36 -13.39 2.33 -5.95
N THR A 37 -12.59 1.69 -6.81
CA THR A 37 -11.76 2.33 -7.84
C THR A 37 -11.97 1.67 -9.21
N ASP A 38 -11.50 2.31 -10.28
CA ASP A 38 -11.48 1.69 -11.61
C ASP A 38 -10.55 0.44 -11.67
N ALA A 39 -9.60 0.35 -10.74
CA ALA A 39 -8.75 -0.82 -10.55
C ALA A 39 -9.44 -1.88 -9.67
N ASN A 40 -9.12 -3.15 -9.90
CA ASN A 40 -9.67 -4.28 -9.15
C ASN A 40 -8.79 -4.70 -7.95
N TYR A 41 -7.52 -4.29 -7.94
CA TYR A 41 -6.55 -4.65 -6.91
C TYR A 41 -5.59 -3.48 -6.66
N GLU A 42 -5.02 -3.43 -5.46
CA GLU A 42 -3.97 -2.45 -5.12
C GLU A 42 -2.90 -3.05 -4.21
N THR A 43 -1.68 -2.51 -4.28
CA THR A 43 -0.61 -2.76 -3.30
C THR A 43 -0.43 -1.53 -2.42
N GLY A 44 -0.64 -1.72 -1.12
CA GLY A 44 -0.34 -0.75 -0.08
C GLY A 44 0.97 -1.07 0.64
N ILE A 45 1.71 -0.04 1.04
CA ILE A 45 2.90 -0.16 1.88
C ILE A 45 2.75 0.71 3.11
N GLN A 46 2.89 0.11 4.29
CA GLN A 46 3.09 0.81 5.55
C GLN A 46 4.50 0.57 6.02
N SER A 47 5.20 1.62 6.39
CA SER A 47 6.57 1.49 6.87
C SER A 47 6.93 2.64 7.80
N PRO A 48 7.66 2.39 8.90
CA PRO A 48 8.06 3.44 9.82
C PRO A 48 8.98 4.49 9.18
N PHE A 49 9.59 4.18 8.04
CA PHE A 49 10.52 5.05 7.34
C PHE A 49 9.86 6.01 6.35
N TYR A 50 8.57 5.82 6.04
CA TYR A 50 7.82 6.62 5.06
C TYR A 50 6.48 7.04 5.64
N ASN A 51 5.89 8.12 5.10
CA ASN A 51 4.54 8.60 5.41
C ASN A 51 4.08 8.49 6.88
N ASN A 52 4.95 8.78 7.86
CA ASN A 52 4.62 8.66 9.29
C ASN A 52 4.05 7.29 9.73
N ASN A 53 4.49 6.19 9.09
CA ASN A 53 3.93 4.84 9.33
C ASN A 53 2.44 4.71 8.93
N SER A 54 1.94 5.61 8.10
CA SER A 54 0.65 5.49 7.40
C SER A 54 0.82 4.71 6.10
N TRP A 55 -0.30 4.22 5.57
CA TRP A 55 -0.34 3.48 4.30
C TRP A 55 -0.06 4.40 3.12
N VAL A 56 0.63 3.84 2.13
CA VAL A 56 0.89 4.46 0.83
C VAL A 56 0.48 3.46 -0.23
N ILE A 57 -0.47 3.81 -1.09
CA ILE A 57 -0.85 2.94 -2.20
C ILE A 57 0.13 3.18 -3.34
N VAL A 58 0.92 2.18 -3.68
CA VAL A 58 2.08 2.36 -4.57
C VAL A 58 1.84 1.85 -5.99
N GLU A 59 0.84 0.98 -6.18
CA GLU A 59 0.47 0.45 -7.48
C GLU A 59 -0.96 -0.12 -7.45
N GLU A 60 -1.70 0.07 -8.54
CA GLU A 60 -3.05 -0.44 -8.79
C GLU A 60 -2.99 -1.46 -9.94
N TYR A 61 -3.84 -2.48 -9.94
CA TYR A 61 -3.88 -3.54 -10.95
C TYR A 61 -5.30 -3.93 -11.34
N ASP A 62 -5.45 -4.40 -12.58
CA ASP A 62 -6.74 -4.84 -13.12
C ASP A 62 -6.98 -6.33 -12.88
N THR A 63 -5.91 -7.14 -12.79
CA THR A 63 -6.02 -8.59 -12.65
C THR A 63 -5.30 -9.14 -11.42
N LEU A 64 -5.79 -10.27 -10.92
CA LEU A 64 -5.21 -10.98 -9.78
C LEU A 64 -3.75 -11.40 -10.03
N GLU A 65 -3.43 -11.79 -11.26
CA GLU A 65 -2.09 -12.24 -11.63
C GLU A 65 -1.09 -11.07 -11.64
N GLU A 66 -1.50 -9.90 -12.15
CA GLU A 66 -0.70 -8.67 -12.04
C GLU A 66 -0.49 -8.27 -10.59
N ALA A 67 -1.53 -8.36 -9.74
CA ALA A 67 -1.43 -8.05 -8.32
C ALA A 67 -0.41 -8.95 -7.60
N LYS A 68 -0.35 -10.25 -7.92
CA LYS A 68 0.65 -11.17 -7.36
C LYS A 68 2.08 -10.83 -7.82
N ILE A 69 2.24 -10.52 -9.12
CA ILE A 69 3.54 -10.14 -9.69
C ILE A 69 4.02 -8.83 -9.06
N GLY A 70 3.11 -7.86 -8.97
CA GLY A 70 3.33 -6.56 -8.35
C GLY A 70 3.69 -6.66 -6.87
N HIS A 71 2.97 -7.48 -6.10
CA HIS A 71 3.30 -7.74 -4.70
C HIS A 71 4.76 -8.20 -4.54
N LYS A 72 5.18 -9.19 -5.34
CA LYS A 72 6.57 -9.69 -5.29
C LYS A 72 7.58 -8.59 -5.66
N LYS A 73 7.29 -7.82 -6.70
CA LYS A 73 8.10 -6.65 -7.12
C LYS A 73 8.27 -5.65 -5.97
N TRP A 74 7.21 -5.35 -5.23
CA TRP A 74 7.26 -4.42 -4.09
C TRP A 74 7.95 -5.00 -2.86
N CYS A 75 7.81 -6.30 -2.58
CA CYS A 75 8.60 -6.97 -1.55
C CYS A 75 10.11 -6.86 -1.85
N ASP A 76 10.52 -7.12 -3.08
CA ASP A 76 11.92 -7.01 -3.51
C ASP A 76 12.42 -5.55 -3.50
N ALA A 77 11.56 -4.60 -3.88
CA ALA A 77 11.88 -3.18 -3.82
C ALA A 77 12.07 -2.70 -2.37
N MET A 78 11.14 -3.05 -1.47
CA MET A 78 11.21 -2.68 -0.06
C MET A 78 12.38 -3.34 0.67
N ALA A 79 12.75 -4.56 0.29
CA ALA A 79 13.98 -5.19 0.77
C ALA A 79 15.24 -4.36 0.44
N LYS A 80 15.25 -3.63 -0.68
CA LYS A 80 16.32 -2.69 -1.07
C LYS A 80 16.16 -1.30 -0.47
N LYS A 81 15.07 -1.03 0.25
CA LYS A 81 14.74 0.24 0.91
C LYS A 81 14.79 1.43 -0.07
N PRO A 82 13.75 1.65 -0.91
CA PRO A 82 13.77 2.71 -1.92
C PRO A 82 13.95 4.10 -1.30
N LYS A 83 14.45 5.09 -2.05
CA LYS A 83 14.65 6.44 -1.46
C LYS A 83 13.33 7.18 -1.20
N GLN A 84 12.28 6.81 -1.93
CA GLN A 84 10.95 7.39 -1.81
C GLN A 84 9.89 6.39 -2.26
N LEU A 85 8.68 6.56 -1.75
CA LEU A 85 7.46 5.92 -2.24
C LEU A 85 6.59 6.98 -2.89
N VAL A 86 5.85 6.60 -3.92
CA VAL A 86 4.89 7.50 -4.58
C VAL A 86 3.50 6.91 -4.37
N ASP A 87 2.60 7.73 -3.86
CA ASP A 87 1.20 7.38 -3.74
C ASP A 87 0.51 7.54 -5.09
N VAL A 88 -0.12 6.48 -5.58
CA VAL A 88 -0.87 6.47 -6.82
C VAL A 88 -2.37 6.37 -6.60
N SER A 89 -2.83 6.33 -5.34
CA SER A 89 -4.26 6.16 -5.04
C SER A 89 -5.07 7.26 -5.71
N ARG A 90 -6.06 6.83 -6.50
CA ARG A 90 -7.02 7.74 -7.12
C ARG A 90 -8.26 7.97 -6.28
N SER A 91 -8.31 7.45 -5.05
CA SER A 91 -9.46 7.55 -4.16
C SER A 91 -9.92 9.00 -3.96
N THR A 92 -11.23 9.22 -3.84
CA THR A 92 -11.86 10.54 -3.70
C THR A 92 -11.28 11.33 -2.51
N ALA A 93 -10.89 10.64 -1.44
CA ALA A 93 -10.22 11.23 -0.28
C ALA A 93 -8.80 11.74 -0.60
N ALA A 94 -8.03 11.03 -1.43
CA ALA A 94 -6.73 11.49 -1.92
C ALA A 94 -6.86 12.69 -2.87
N GLN A 95 -7.93 12.75 -3.67
CA GLN A 95 -8.20 13.87 -4.58
C GLN A 95 -8.62 15.16 -3.86
N LEU A 96 -9.29 15.06 -2.70
CA LEU A 96 -9.68 16.19 -1.86
C LEU A 96 -8.48 16.83 -1.13
N CYS A 97 -7.43 16.05 -0.86
CA CYS A 97 -6.23 16.47 -0.14
C CYS A 97 -5.04 16.75 -1.08
N LYS A 98 -5.26 17.14 -2.34
CA LYS A 98 -4.21 17.54 -3.31
C LYS A 98 -3.47 18.80 -2.86
N ASP A 99 -2.61 18.64 -1.85
CA ASP A 99 -1.32 19.31 -1.79
C ASP A 99 -0.31 18.43 -2.55
N ASP A 100 0.56 19.06 -3.33
CA ASP A 100 1.47 18.51 -4.37
C ASP A 100 2.48 17.42 -3.94
N THR A 101 2.28 16.69 -2.84
CA THR A 101 3.24 15.69 -2.36
C THR A 101 2.61 14.30 -2.21
N LEU A 102 2.33 13.68 -3.35
CA LEU A 102 2.18 12.23 -3.49
C LEU A 102 3.51 11.48 -3.35
N ILE A 103 4.61 12.14 -2.95
CA ILE A 103 5.96 11.57 -2.89
C ILE A 103 6.44 11.57 -1.43
N PHE A 104 6.57 10.39 -0.85
CA PHE A 104 7.05 10.18 0.51
C PHE A 104 8.52 9.77 0.51
N LYS A 105 9.41 10.68 0.89
CA LYS A 105 10.86 10.40 1.03
C LYS A 105 11.16 9.58 2.29
N ARG A 106 12.15 8.71 2.19
CA ARG A 106 12.64 7.89 3.31
C ARG A 106 13.29 8.77 4.37
N LYS A 107 12.89 8.64 5.63
CA LYS A 107 13.29 9.53 6.73
C LYS A 107 14.64 9.21 7.39
N ASP A 108 15.18 8.01 7.19
CA ASP A 108 16.45 7.57 7.76
C ASP A 108 17.67 7.91 6.87
N LEU A 109 17.46 8.45 5.67
CA LEU A 109 18.51 9.01 4.82
C LEU A 109 18.91 10.39 5.38
N LYS A 110 19.93 10.39 6.24
CA LYS A 110 20.69 11.60 6.61
C LYS A 110 21.68 11.98 5.52
#